data_AF-A0A2D6QBL7-F1
#
_entry.id   AF-A0A2D6QBL7-F1
#
_cell.length_a   1.000
_cell.length_b   1.000
_cell.length_c   1.000
_cell.angle_alpha   90.00
_cell.angle_beta   90.00
_cell.angle_gamma   90.00
#
_symmetry.space_group_name_H-M   'P 1'
#
loop_
_entity.id
_entity.type
_entity.pdbx_description
1 polymer ?
#
loop_
_entity_poly.entity_id
_entity_poly.type
_entity_poly.pdbx_seq_one_letter_code
_entity_poly.pdbx_strand_id
1 'polypeptide(L)'
;MNCRKMEEGVFLHPAVAGPLSERFIEARLHVDYPRNMERELEMTGSNSQPLFLIIDPASEEILGRHDGPSLISDDPFVQFLDDAWAKTETKSDAR
;
A
#
# COMPACT_ATOMS: atom_id res chain seq x y z
N MET A 1 -8.39 -12.31 -8.81
CA MET A 1 -7.11 -12.47 -8.06
C MET A 1 -7.45 -12.31 -6.60
N ASN A 2 -6.97 -13.15 -5.68
CA ASN A 2 -7.17 -12.97 -4.23
C ASN A 2 -5.89 -12.41 -3.58
N CYS A 3 -6.00 -11.74 -2.44
CA CYS A 3 -4.88 -11.08 -1.74
C CYS A 3 -3.69 -12.02 -1.51
N ARG A 4 -3.96 -13.30 -1.23
CA ARG A 4 -2.92 -14.30 -1.02
C ARG A 4 -2.00 -14.53 -2.23
N LYS A 5 -2.56 -14.55 -3.45
CA LYS A 5 -1.77 -14.70 -4.69
C LYS A 5 -0.88 -13.48 -4.97
N MET A 6 -1.26 -12.31 -4.47
CA MET A 6 -0.46 -11.10 -4.54
C MET A 6 0.74 -11.15 -3.61
N GLU A 7 0.51 -11.58 -2.36
CA GLU A 7 1.57 -11.75 -1.36
C GLU A 7 2.60 -12.83 -1.74
N GLU A 8 2.13 -13.92 -2.34
CA GLU A 8 2.97 -15.03 -2.81
C GLU A 8 3.64 -14.74 -4.18
N GLY A 9 3.32 -13.61 -4.81
CA GLY A 9 3.79 -13.23 -6.15
C GLY A 9 4.51 -11.89 -6.16
N VAL A 10 3.80 -10.84 -6.58
CA VAL A 10 4.33 -9.49 -6.85
C VAL A 10 5.17 -8.94 -5.69
N PHE A 11 4.79 -9.21 -4.44
CA PHE A 11 5.49 -8.69 -3.26
C PHE A 11 6.90 -9.30 -3.09
N LEU A 12 7.12 -10.50 -3.61
CA LEU A 12 8.41 -11.20 -3.54
C LEU A 12 9.32 -10.84 -4.71
N HIS A 13 8.80 -10.18 -5.74
CA HIS A 13 9.60 -9.80 -6.89
C HIS A 13 10.61 -8.73 -6.48
N PRO A 14 11.91 -8.88 -6.82
CA PRO A 14 12.95 -7.93 -6.37
C PRO A 14 12.67 -6.47 -6.73
N ALA A 15 12.02 -6.23 -7.88
CA ALA A 15 11.63 -4.89 -8.34
C ALA A 15 10.65 -4.19 -7.38
N VAL A 16 9.84 -4.95 -6.64
CA VAL A 16 8.87 -4.45 -5.66
C VAL A 16 9.41 -4.56 -4.24
N ALA A 17 10.00 -5.71 -3.90
CA ALA A 17 10.53 -6.00 -2.57
C ALA A 17 11.66 -5.04 -2.16
N GLY A 18 12.54 -4.66 -3.11
CA GLY A 18 13.63 -3.72 -2.86
C GLY A 18 13.11 -2.37 -2.35
N PRO A 19 12.39 -1.60 -3.20
CA PRO A 19 11.83 -0.31 -2.80
C PRO A 19 10.95 -0.38 -1.55
N LEU A 20 10.12 -1.43 -1.39
CA LEU A 20 9.32 -1.63 -0.18
C LEU A 20 10.19 -1.70 1.07
N SER A 21 11.24 -2.52 1.07
CA SER A 21 12.11 -2.71 2.23
C SER A 21 13.01 -1.51 2.55
N GLU A 22 13.38 -0.73 1.53
CA GLU A 22 14.31 0.39 1.66
C GLU A 22 13.61 1.70 2.07
N ARG A 23 12.37 1.91 1.61
CA ARG A 23 11.68 3.21 1.71
C ARG A 23 10.43 3.18 2.57
N PHE A 24 9.84 2.01 2.80
CA PHE A 24 8.54 1.88 3.47
C PHE A 24 8.63 0.96 4.69
N ILE A 25 7.67 1.13 5.60
CA ILE A 25 7.39 0.18 6.67
C ILE A 25 6.12 -0.57 6.29
N GLU A 26 6.23 -1.88 6.13
CA GLU A 26 5.09 -2.70 5.74
C GLU A 26 4.21 -3.05 6.96
N ALA A 27 2.91 -2.79 6.84
CA ALA A 27 1.90 -3.24 7.79
C ALA A 27 0.76 -3.94 7.04
N ARG A 28 0.39 -5.15 7.49
CA ARG A 28 -0.65 -5.97 6.87
C ARG A 28 -1.85 -6.12 7.81
N LEU A 29 -3.04 -5.92 7.27
CA LEU A 29 -4.30 -6.19 7.97
C LEU A 29 -5.07 -7.28 7.21
N HIS A 30 -5.15 -8.47 7.78
CA HIS A 30 -5.98 -9.54 7.23
C HIS A 30 -7.39 -9.44 7.81
N VAL A 31 -8.40 -9.36 6.93
CA VAL A 31 -9.81 -9.20 7.29
C VAL A 31 -10.57 -10.52 7.44
N ASP A 32 -9.86 -11.66 7.49
CA ASP A 32 -10.42 -12.96 7.86
C ASP A 32 -11.03 -12.95 9.28
N TYR A 33 -10.66 -11.95 10.10
CA TYR A 33 -11.21 -11.69 11.42
C TYR A 33 -12.30 -10.59 11.32
N PRO A 34 -13.53 -10.82 11.81
CA PRO A 34 -14.64 -9.88 11.67
C PRO A 34 -14.35 -8.45 12.15
N ARG A 35 -13.61 -8.30 13.27
CA ARG A 35 -13.22 -6.99 13.80
C ARG A 35 -12.32 -6.19 12.85
N ASN A 36 -11.53 -6.87 12.02
CA ASN A 36 -10.64 -6.20 11.08
C ASN A 36 -11.41 -5.71 9.85
N MET A 37 -12.43 -6.46 9.41
CA MET A 37 -13.34 -6.03 8.35
C MET A 37 -14.09 -4.75 8.72
N GLU A 38 -14.66 -4.71 9.94
CA GLU A 38 -15.35 -3.51 10.44
C GLU A 38 -14.41 -2.30 10.50
N ARG A 39 -13.17 -2.50 10.98
CA ARG A 39 -12.15 -1.45 11.04
C ARG A 39 -11.70 -0.98 9.66
N GLU A 40 -11.50 -1.88 8.70
CA GLU A 40 -11.16 -1.52 7.33
C GLU A 40 -12.23 -0.60 6.74
N LEU A 41 -13.51 -0.97 6.90
CA LEU A 41 -14.62 -0.15 6.41
C LEU A 41 -14.71 1.20 7.14
N GLU A 42 -14.57 1.21 8.46
CA GLU A 42 -14.60 2.44 9.28
C GLU A 42 -13.48 3.42 8.89
N MET A 43 -12.26 2.90 8.72
CA MET A 43 -11.08 3.73 8.48
C MET A 43 -10.93 4.16 7.02
N THR A 44 -11.42 3.37 6.07
CA THR A 44 -11.11 3.55 4.64
C THR A 44 -12.34 3.83 3.78
N GLY A 45 -13.54 3.57 4.31
CA GLY A 45 -14.81 3.65 3.58
C GLY A 45 -14.94 2.62 2.45
N SER A 46 -14.05 1.62 2.39
CA SER A 46 -14.00 0.62 1.33
C SER A 46 -13.96 -0.78 1.93
N ASN A 47 -14.56 -1.73 1.23
CA ASN A 47 -14.43 -3.18 1.47
C ASN A 47 -13.73 -3.87 0.29
N SER A 48 -13.06 -3.09 -0.55
CA SER A 48 -12.34 -3.59 -1.72
C SER A 48 -11.09 -4.32 -1.26
N GLN A 49 -10.88 -5.53 -1.76
CA GLN A 49 -9.73 -6.35 -1.38
C GLN A 49 -8.95 -6.78 -2.62
N PRO A 50 -7.61 -6.58 -2.66
CA PRO A 50 -6.80 -5.88 -1.66
C PRO A 50 -7.06 -4.36 -1.63
N LEU A 51 -6.75 -3.72 -0.51
CA LEU A 51 -6.69 -2.27 -0.36
C LEU A 51 -5.26 -1.88 0.03
N PHE A 52 -4.64 -0.99 -0.74
CA PHE A 52 -3.30 -0.49 -0.46
C PHE A 52 -3.36 0.99 -0.06
N LEU A 53 -2.72 1.32 1.06
CA LEU A 53 -2.55 2.67 1.55
C LEU A 53 -1.06 2.94 1.82
N ILE A 54 -0.59 4.10 1.39
CA ILE A 54 0.71 4.65 1.76
C ILE A 54 0.43 5.91 2.58
N ILE A 55 0.88 5.92 3.83
CA ILE A 55 0.55 6.95 4.81
C ILE A 55 1.84 7.64 5.26
N ASP A 56 1.85 8.96 5.30
CA ASP A 56 2.92 9.73 5.94
C ASP A 56 2.80 9.58 7.47
N PRO A 57 3.78 8.99 8.17
CA PRO A 57 3.68 8.75 9.61
C PRO A 57 3.67 10.05 10.43
N ALA A 58 4.14 11.18 9.89
CA ALA A 58 4.20 12.43 10.63
C ALA A 58 2.89 13.22 10.57
N SER A 59 2.20 13.20 9.42
CA SER A 59 0.97 13.96 9.19
C SER A 59 -0.30 13.09 9.16
N GLU A 60 -0.14 11.78 9.13
CA GLU A 60 -1.21 10.78 8.91
C GLU A 60 -1.93 10.94 7.56
N GLU A 61 -1.37 11.72 6.62
CA GLU A 61 -1.94 11.92 5.30
C GLU A 61 -1.72 10.69 4.40
N ILE A 62 -2.73 10.33 3.61
CA ILE A 62 -2.65 9.28 2.60
C ILE A 62 -1.93 9.84 1.36
N LEU A 63 -0.69 9.39 1.15
CA LEU A 63 0.14 9.74 -0.01
C LEU A 63 -0.21 8.89 -1.25
N GLY A 64 -0.70 7.67 -1.03
CA GLY A 64 -1.12 6.75 -2.08
C GLY A 64 -2.29 5.90 -1.62
N ARG A 65 -3.28 5.70 -2.49
CA ARG A 65 -4.41 4.81 -2.27
C ARG A 65 -4.69 4.03 -3.54
N HIS A 66 -4.86 2.72 -3.40
CA HIS A 66 -5.27 1.85 -4.49
C HIS A 66 -6.28 0.81 -4.01
N ASP A 67 -7.48 0.84 -4.58
CA ASP A 67 -8.58 -0.04 -4.22
C ASP A 67 -8.70 -1.16 -5.27
N GLY A 68 -8.59 -2.41 -4.81
CA GLY A 68 -8.85 -3.59 -5.61
C GLY A 68 -7.62 -4.21 -6.28
N PRO A 69 -7.82 -5.31 -7.02
CA PRO A 69 -6.77 -6.26 -7.36
C PRO A 69 -6.05 -5.95 -8.68
N SER A 70 -5.92 -4.69 -9.09
CA SER A 70 -5.32 -4.35 -10.39
C SER A 70 -3.81 -4.12 -10.36
N LEU A 71 -3.20 -3.94 -9.19
CA LEU A 71 -1.74 -3.89 -9.04
C LEU A 71 -1.13 -5.30 -9.03
N ILE A 72 -1.22 -6.03 -10.14
CA ILE A 72 -0.87 -7.47 -10.22
C ILE A 72 0.43 -7.77 -10.97
N SER A 73 1.21 -6.74 -11.26
CA SER A 73 2.50 -6.84 -11.92
C SER A 73 3.43 -5.76 -11.38
N ASP A 74 4.72 -5.90 -11.67
CA ASP A 74 5.78 -5.07 -11.09
C ASP A 74 5.61 -3.60 -11.46
N ASP A 75 5.55 -3.27 -12.76
CA ASP A 75 5.56 -1.86 -13.19
C ASP A 75 4.45 -1.00 -12.57
N PRO A 76 3.16 -1.40 -12.56
CA PRO A 76 2.12 -0.63 -11.89
C PRO A 76 2.33 -0.50 -10.38
N PHE A 77 2.86 -1.55 -9.73
CA PHE A 77 3.11 -1.53 -8.30
C PHE A 77 4.28 -0.61 -7.95
N VAL A 78 5.38 -0.69 -8.72
CA VAL A 78 6.54 0.19 -8.57
C VAL A 78 6.16 1.64 -8.83
N GLN A 79 5.38 1.92 -9.87
CA GLN A 79 4.90 3.27 -10.15
C GLN A 79 4.06 3.82 -8.99
N PHE A 80 3.19 2.99 -8.40
CA PHE A 80 2.43 3.37 -7.21
C PHE A 80 3.32 3.76 -6.02
N LEU A 81 4.42 3.02 -5.79
CA LEU A 81 5.40 3.34 -4.75
C LEU A 81 6.16 4.63 -5.06
N ASP A 82 6.64 4.79 -6.29
CA ASP A 82 7.44 5.94 -6.70
C ASP A 82 6.62 7.24 -6.68
N ASP A 83 5.37 7.21 -7.14
CA ASP A 83 4.45 8.36 -7.09
C ASP A 83 4.20 8.83 -5.65
N ALA A 84 4.08 7.89 -4.72
CA ALA A 84 3.89 8.22 -3.31
C ALA A 84 5.21 8.72 -2.67
N TRP A 85 6.35 8.13 -3.02
CA TRP A 85 7.66 8.54 -2.52
C TRP A 85 8.01 9.96 -2.93
N ALA A 86 7.79 10.34 -4.19
CA ALA A 86 8.06 11.69 -4.69
C ALA A 86 7.31 12.81 -3.90
N LYS A 87 6.13 12.48 -3.36
CA LYS A 87 5.36 13.41 -2.50
C LYS A 87 6.03 13.64 -1.15
N THR A 88 6.85 12.71 -0.66
CA THR A 88 7.59 12.88 0.60
C THR A 88 8.76 13.86 0.43
N GLU A 89 9.47 13.80 -0.69
CA GLU A 89 10.62 14.66 -1.00
C GLU A 89 10.18 16.12 -1.16
N THR A 90 9.06 16.35 -1.85
CA THR A 90 8.48 17.69 -2.02
C THR A 90 8.08 18.35 -0.68
N LYS A 91 7.76 17.55 0.34
CA LYS A 91 7.46 18.05 1.70
C LYS A 91 8.71 18.30 2.54
N SER A 92 9.82 17.62 2.23
CA SER A 92 11.10 17.79 2.94
C SER A 92 11.76 19.13 2.62
N ASP A 93 11.61 19.63 1.38
CA ASP A 93 12.18 20.92 0.95
C ASP A 93 11.40 22.15 1.46
N ALA A 94 10.24 21.94 2.08
CA ALA A 94 9.39 22.99 2.62
C ALA A 94 9.58 23.23 4.14
N ARG A 95 10.57 22.60 4.76
CA ARG A 95 10.87 22.70 6.21
C ARG A 95 12.18 23.41 6.50
#